data_AF-A0A1A0KZS2-F1
#
_entry.id   AF-A0A1A0KZS2-F1
#
_cell.length_a   1.000
_cell.length_b   1.000
_cell.length_c   1.000
_cell.angle_alpha   90.00
_cell.angle_beta   90.00
_cell.angle_gamma   90.00
#
_symmetry.space_group_name_H-M   'P 1'
#
loop_
_entity.id
_entity.type
_entity.pdbx_description
1 polymer ?
#
loop_
_entity_poly.entity_id
_entity_poly.type
_entity_poly.pdbx_seq_one_letter_code
_entity_poly.pdbx_strand_id
1 'polypeptide(L)' 'MSTTVPAPSVHVRAAVTWLAIFPMVALGMTAMAPFTAGWHPVLRALVLTAFVVPAAVYVVVPRLLGVLARHVHR' A
#
# COMPACT_ATOMS: atom_id res chain seq x y z
N MET A 1 -30.22 -17.12 -12.29
CA MET A 1 -29.04 -17.99 -12.51
C MET A 1 -27.85 -17.26 -11.90
N SER A 2 -27.50 -17.58 -10.66
CA SER A 2 -26.44 -16.84 -9.92
C SER A 2 -25.10 -17.48 -10.26
N THR A 3 -24.27 -16.78 -11.03
CA THR A 3 -22.91 -17.24 -11.34
C THR A 3 -22.03 -17.08 -10.10
N THR A 4 -21.74 -18.18 -9.41
CA THR A 4 -20.80 -18.18 -8.29
C THR A 4 -19.39 -18.00 -8.86
N VAL A 5 -18.84 -16.79 -8.78
CA VAL A 5 -17.42 -16.57 -9.12
C VAL A 5 -16.59 -17.33 -8.09
N PRO A 6 -15.77 -18.32 -8.48
CA PRO A 6 -14.96 -19.08 -7.53
C PRO A 6 -14.05 -18.12 -6.77
N ALA A 7 -14.09 -18.20 -5.44
CA ALA A 7 -13.27 -17.35 -4.59
C ALA A 7 -11.79 -17.53 -4.95
N PRO A 8 -11.01 -16.45 -5.14
CA PRO A 8 -9.59 -16.55 -5.49
C PRO A 8 -8.82 -17.38 -4.46
N SER A 9 -7.86 -18.19 -4.93
CA SER A 9 -7.07 -19.05 -4.06
C SER A 9 -6.36 -18.25 -2.97
N VAL A 10 -6.11 -18.88 -1.80
CA VAL A 10 -5.45 -18.21 -0.67
C VAL A 10 -4.09 -17.63 -1.06
N HIS A 11 -3.37 -18.31 -1.96
CA HIS A 11 -2.08 -17.86 -2.50
C HIS A 11 -2.22 -16.59 -3.36
N VAL A 12 -3.25 -16.51 -4.21
CA VAL A 12 -3.53 -15.32 -5.01
C VAL A 12 -3.89 -14.13 -4.11
N ARG A 13 -4.76 -14.35 -3.11
CA ARG A 13 -5.11 -13.31 -2.13
C ARG A 13 -3.89 -12.85 -1.32
N ALA A 14 -3.04 -13.79 -0.92
CA ALA A 14 -1.81 -13.49 -0.20
C ALA A 14 -0.83 -12.68 -1.06
N ALA A 15 -0.60 -13.09 -2.31
CA ALA A 15 0.27 -12.39 -3.25
C ALA A 15 -0.22 -10.96 -3.53
N VAL A 16 -1.53 -10.77 -3.75
CA VAL A 16 -2.13 -9.45 -3.98
C VAL A 16 -1.97 -8.54 -2.75
N THR A 17 -2.26 -9.07 -1.55
CA THR A 17 -2.08 -8.31 -0.30
C THR A 17 -0.62 -7.96 -0.07
N TRP A 18 0.29 -8.90 -0.30
CA TRP A 18 1.72 -8.69 -0.18
C TRP A 18 2.21 -7.61 -1.16
N LEU A 19 1.79 -7.67 -2.43
CA LEU A 19 2.10 -6.68 -3.45
C LEU A 19 1.50 -5.30 -3.17
N ALA A 20 0.43 -5.20 -2.39
CA ALA A 20 -0.10 -3.89 -1.97
C ALA A 20 0.73 -3.28 -0.83
N ILE A 21 1.10 -4.09 0.17
CA ILE A 21 1.76 -3.61 1.40
C ILE A 21 3.26 -3.42 1.18
N PHE A 22 3.94 -4.42 0.59
CA PHE A 22 5.39 -4.42 0.45
C PHE A 22 5.94 -3.17 -0.26
N PRO A 23 5.51 -2.81 -1.48
CA PRO A 23 6.09 -1.67 -2.18
C PRO A 23 5.75 -0.34 -1.48
N MET A 24 4.59 -0.24 -0.83
CA MET A 24 4.24 0.94 -0.05
C MET A 24 5.16 1.14 1.14
N VAL A 25 5.42 0.06 1.90
CA VAL A 25 6.35 0.10 3.03
C VAL A 25 7.77 0.33 2.55
N ALA A 26 8.21 -0.32 1.46
CA ALA A 26 9.53 -0.14 0.88
C ALA A 26 9.77 1.31 0.46
N LEU A 27 8.83 1.92 -0.27
CA LEU A 27 8.91 3.33 -0.65
C LEU A 27 8.98 4.26 0.57
N GLY A 28 8.16 4.01 1.60
CA GLY A 28 8.22 4.76 2.84
C GLY A 28 9.59 4.66 3.52
N MET A 29 10.13 3.44 3.63
CA MET A 29 11.45 3.22 4.23
C MET A 29 12.57 3.88 3.42
N THR A 30 12.53 3.80 2.09
CA THR A 30 13.53 4.43 1.19
C THR A 30 13.47 5.95 1.28
N ALA A 31 12.27 6.55 1.28
CA ALA A 31 12.11 8.00 1.42
C ALA A 31 12.57 8.52 2.78
N MET A 32 12.38 7.74 3.85
CA MET A 32 12.82 8.10 5.20
C MET A 32 14.30 7.81 5.49
N ALA A 33 14.94 6.94 4.71
CA ALA A 33 16.32 6.52 4.92
C ALA A 33 17.33 7.68 5.09
N PRO A 34 17.35 8.72 4.24
CA PRO A 34 18.31 9.82 4.41
C PRO A 34 18.06 10.67 5.67
N PHE A 35 16.83 10.69 6.20
CA PHE A 35 16.46 11.54 7.34
C PHE A 35 16.59 10.85 8.70
N THR A 36 16.66 9.52 8.73
CA THR A 36 16.51 8.71 9.95
C THR A 36 17.72 7.81 10.26
N ALA A 37 18.87 8.09 9.65
CA ALA A 37 20.08 7.26 9.77
C ALA A 37 20.62 7.11 11.20
N GLY A 38 20.45 8.13 12.05
CA GLY A 38 20.89 8.09 13.46
C GLY A 38 19.76 7.88 14.48
N TRP A 39 18.55 7.60 14.03
CA TRP A 39 17.38 7.54 14.92
C TRP A 39 17.25 6.19 15.59
N HIS A 40 16.71 6.18 16.81
CA HIS A 40 16.33 4.94 17.48
C HIS A 40 15.26 4.20 16.63
N PRO A 41 15.35 2.86 16.45
CA PRO A 41 14.47 2.10 15.56
C PRO A 41 12.97 2.32 15.82
N VAL A 42 12.59 2.43 17.10
CA VAL A 42 11.19 2.67 17.50
C VAL A 42 10.70 4.05 17.04
N LEU A 43 11.52 5.09 17.17
CA LEU A 43 11.17 6.45 16.73
C LEU A 43 11.06 6.50 15.21
N ARG A 44 11.97 5.82 14.51
CA ARG A 44 11.92 5.71 13.05
C ARG A 44 10.64 5.01 12.59
N ALA A 45 10.21 3.94 13.25
CA ALA A 45 8.96 3.25 12.96
C ALA A 45 7.72 4.12 13.23
N LEU A 46 7.71 4.87 14.34
CA LEU A 46 6.63 5.80 14.70
C LEU A 46 6.45 6.87 13.62
N VAL A 47 7.55 7.51 13.20
CA VAL A 47 7.47 8.55 12.18
C VAL A 47 7.14 7.95 10.82
N LEU A 48 7.67 6.77 10.49
CA LEU A 48 7.30 6.06 9.27
C LEU A 48 5.79 5.80 9.20
N THR A 49 5.16 5.27 10.25
CA THR A 49 3.71 5.03 10.22
C THR A 49 2.92 6.33 10.22
N ALA A 50 3.36 7.36 10.95
CA ALA A 50 2.74 8.68 10.97
C ALA A 50 2.74 9.36 9.60
N PHE A 51 3.70 9.08 8.71
CA PHE A 51 3.74 9.62 7.34
C PHE A 51 3.14 8.66 6.29
N VAL A 52 3.47 7.37 6.37
CA VAL A 52 3.02 6.36 5.41
C VAL A 52 1.51 6.19 5.45
N VAL A 53 0.89 6.19 6.64
CA VAL A 53 -0.56 5.99 6.75
C VAL A 53 -1.34 7.16 6.13
N PRO A 54 -1.07 8.44 6.45
CA PRO A 54 -1.73 9.55 5.79
C PRO A 54 -1.44 9.61 4.29
N ALA A 55 -0.20 9.37 3.86
CA ALA A 55 0.13 9.37 2.43
C ALA A 55 -0.63 8.28 1.67
N ALA A 56 -0.73 7.08 2.25
CA ALA A 56 -1.50 5.98 1.67
C ALA A 56 -2.98 6.36 1.53
N VAL A 57 -3.60 6.88 2.59
CA VAL A 57 -5.04 7.19 2.64
C VAL A 57 -5.40 8.40 1.79
N TYR A 58 -4.62 9.49 1.85
CA TYR A 58 -4.97 10.75 1.19
C TYR A 58 -4.44 10.88 -0.24
N VAL A 59 -3.40 10.14 -0.60
CA VAL A 59 -2.80 10.24 -1.95
C VAL A 59 -3.02 8.96 -2.74
N VAL A 60 -2.62 7.82 -2.19
CA VAL A 60 -2.54 6.58 -2.99
C VAL A 60 -3.92 5.97 -3.24
N VAL A 61 -4.76 5.87 -2.21
CA VAL A 61 -6.15 5.39 -2.35
C VAL A 61 -6.95 6.19 -3.38
N PRO A 62 -7.03 7.53 -3.32
CA PRO A 62 -7.78 8.30 -4.32
C PRO A 62 -7.16 8.22 -5.72
N ARG A 63 -5.82 8.13 -5.84
CA ARG A 63 -5.15 7.94 -7.14
C ARG A 63 -5.50 6.58 -7.76
N LEU A 64 -5.54 5.50 -6.99
CA LEU A 64 -5.93 4.16 -7.46
C LEU A 64 -7.41 4.09 -7.85
N LEU A 65 -8.31 4.64 -7.03
CA LEU A 65 -9.74 4.72 -7.38
C LEU A 65 -9.96 5.50 -8.68
N GLY A 66 -9.24 6.62 -8.86
CA GLY A 66 -9.29 7.40 -10.09
C GLY A 66 -8.73 6.67 -11.31
N VAL A 67 -7.65 5.88 -11.16
CA VAL A 67 -7.10 5.05 -12.24
C VAL A 67 -8.05 3.92 -12.61
N LEU A 68 -8.64 3.25 -11.63
CA LEU A 68 -9.57 2.14 -11.84
C LEU A 68 -10.86 2.62 -12.52
N ALA A 69 -11.44 3.74 -12.07
CA ALA A 69 -12.61 4.36 -12.69
C ALA A 69 -12.36 4.73 -14.17
N ARG A 70 -11.14 5.15 -14.52
CA ARG A 70 -10.76 5.40 -15.91
C ARG A 70 -10.64 4.15 -16.78
N HIS A 71 -10.34 2.98 -16.22
CA HIS A 71 -10.22 1.74 -16.98
C HIS A 71 -11.55 1.02 -17.14
N VAL A 72 -12.48 1.16 -16.20
CA VAL A 72 -13.83 0.57 -16.30
C VAL A 72 -14.71 1.31 -17.31
N HIS A 73 -14.38 2.57 -17.63
CA HIS A 73 -15.13 3.41 -18.57
C HIS A 73 -14.55 3.48 -19.99
N ARG A 74 -13.53 2.68 -20.32
CA ARG A 74 -13.00 2.50 -21.68
C ARG A 74 -13.35 1.11 -22.19
#